data_AF-A0A9C8T076-F1
#
_entry.id   AF-A0A9C8T076-F1
#
_cell.length_a   1.000
_cell.length_b   1.000
_cell.length_c   1.000
_cell.angle_alpha   90.00
_cell.angle_beta   90.00
_cell.angle_gamma   90.00
#
_symmetry.space_group_name_H-M   'P 1'
#
loop_
_entity.id
_entity.type
_entity.pdbx_description
1 polymer ?
#
loop_
_entity_poly.entity_id
_entity_poly.type
_entity_poly.pdbx_seq_one_letter_code
_entity_poly.pdbx_strand_id
1 'polypeptide(L)'
;MHVTLVSMPWAIFNRPSIQLGTLKGYLCSRPDRITVHSSHPYLQVAEAIGPDTYRAISESTWAGEALFSGLLFPDRKAEAEKLFRKELTGSRCPEFTELLTILGHRTEQWLDDLDLGGTTLLGFSVCFSQLLASLYAARAVKMRYPDLPIVFGGSTCSAELGRSLLEVFTEIDFIITGEGELPLYELTRFLAGRDAFPAHSVLGWDTPGLAGQEETQRTSEIRDINTLPYPDYDDYFRELQQVSLPFIPVLPLEFSRGCWWNKCAFCNLNLQWHGYRFKNHARMLAELVHLVQRHQCLDFTFTDNALPLREAERFFLDTATFGRDILFFAEIRALKRLETWQIYRRGGLRSVQVGIEALSGSLLTRMDKGVTVMENVAAMKFAQAAGMELDGNLILEFPGSTGEEVNETLAMLELVLPFRPLKAAGFFLGHGSPVCRHPGDYGIRATFHHPANRRLFPAAILERLDLLIKSYRGDRGRQARLWQPVRKKLKAWADFHRRRKDPSLPPLSYRDGGDFLIIRQEIPGETTLHHRLRGLSRKIYLACEEPVPKKKLLHIFNRVKEEQLIAFLADLEQKRLLYSDASHCLALAVRQP
;
A
#
# COMPACT_ATOMS: atom_id res chain seq x y z
N MET A 1 28.91 -8.02 -18.53
CA MET A 1 28.21 -6.71 -18.62
C MET A 1 28.04 -6.19 -17.20
N HIS A 2 28.13 -4.88 -16.97
CA HIS A 2 27.99 -4.30 -15.63
C HIS A 2 26.76 -3.40 -15.60
N VAL A 3 25.80 -3.71 -14.74
CA VAL A 3 24.55 -2.97 -14.58
C VAL A 3 24.55 -2.31 -13.22
N THR A 4 24.34 -1.00 -13.17
CA THR A 4 24.10 -0.29 -11.91
C THR A 4 22.61 -0.03 -11.80
N LEU A 5 21.98 -0.43 -10.70
CA LEU A 5 20.56 -0.16 -10.44
C LEU A 5 20.42 0.80 -9.25
N VAL A 6 19.54 1.78 -9.37
CA VAL A 6 19.41 2.88 -8.41
C VAL A 6 17.97 3.03 -7.95
N SER A 7 17.79 3.24 -6.65
CA SER A 7 16.53 3.66 -6.05
C SER A 7 16.74 5.02 -5.40
N MET A 8 16.21 6.08 -6.01
CA MET A 8 16.33 7.45 -5.49
C MET A 8 15.42 7.69 -4.28
N PRO A 9 15.61 8.77 -3.50
CA PRO A 9 14.54 9.28 -2.65
C PRO A 9 13.24 9.48 -3.45
N TRP A 10 12.05 9.27 -2.90
CA TRP A 10 11.72 9.16 -1.48
C TRP A 10 11.30 7.75 -1.06
N ALA A 11 12.09 6.72 -1.43
CA ALA A 11 11.91 5.37 -0.89
C ALA A 11 11.92 5.37 0.64
N ILE A 12 11.13 4.50 1.29
CA ILE A 12 11.13 4.39 2.75
C ILE A 12 12.50 3.86 3.19
N PHE A 13 13.25 4.68 3.94
CA PHE A 13 14.68 4.43 4.15
C PHE A 13 15.00 3.22 5.02
N ASN A 14 14.05 2.73 5.83
CA ASN A 14 14.28 1.62 6.75
C ASN A 14 14.17 0.23 6.10
N ARG A 15 14.02 0.17 4.77
CA ARG A 15 13.93 -1.07 3.99
C ARG A 15 14.69 -0.94 2.67
N PRO A 16 15.30 -2.03 2.15
CA PRO A 16 15.83 -2.04 0.80
C PRO A 16 14.70 -1.96 -0.25
N SER A 17 15.04 -1.61 -1.49
CA SER A 17 14.12 -1.76 -2.62
C SER A 17 14.00 -3.23 -3.02
N ILE A 18 12.78 -3.76 -2.99
CA ILE A 18 12.52 -5.13 -3.47
C ILE A 18 12.78 -5.27 -4.97
N GLN A 19 12.54 -4.20 -5.75
CA GLN A 19 12.81 -4.19 -7.19
C GLN A 19 14.30 -4.40 -7.44
N LEU A 20 15.16 -3.63 -6.79
CA LEU A 20 16.61 -3.76 -6.96
C LEU A 20 17.09 -5.16 -6.56
N GLY A 21 16.67 -5.65 -5.39
CA GLY A 21 17.09 -6.97 -4.92
C GLY A 21 16.61 -8.12 -5.81
N THR A 22 15.38 -8.05 -6.32
CA THR A 22 14.82 -9.07 -7.22
C THR A 22 15.52 -9.05 -8.59
N LEU A 23 15.71 -7.86 -9.17
CA LEU A 23 16.41 -7.71 -10.45
C LEU A 23 17.87 -8.15 -10.37
N LYS A 24 18.57 -7.79 -9.29
CA LYS A 24 19.95 -8.23 -9.02
C LYS A 24 20.01 -9.75 -8.92
N GLY A 25 19.19 -10.36 -8.05
CA GLY A 25 19.12 -11.82 -7.91
C GLY A 25 18.84 -12.51 -9.25
N TYR A 26 17.89 -11.96 -10.04
CA TYR A 26 17.53 -12.50 -11.34
C TYR A 26 18.67 -12.44 -12.36
N LEU A 27 19.29 -11.27 -12.55
CA LEU A 27 20.34 -11.06 -13.53
C LEU A 27 21.62 -11.84 -13.19
N CYS A 28 22.04 -11.83 -11.91
CA CYS A 28 23.22 -12.57 -11.45
C CYS A 28 23.06 -14.09 -11.60
N SER A 29 21.83 -14.60 -11.62
CA SER A 29 21.55 -16.03 -11.87
C SER A 29 21.66 -16.44 -13.34
N ARG A 30 21.80 -15.49 -14.27
CA ARG A 30 21.85 -15.75 -15.72
C ARG A 30 23.24 -16.18 -16.19
N PRO A 31 23.34 -16.99 -17.27
CA PRO A 31 24.61 -17.53 -17.74
C PRO A 31 25.60 -16.49 -18.29
N ASP A 32 25.13 -15.29 -18.66
CA ASP A 32 25.93 -14.27 -19.35
C ASP A 32 26.93 -13.50 -18.46
N ARG A 33 27.13 -13.93 -17.20
CA ARG A 33 28.03 -13.28 -16.22
C ARG A 33 27.77 -11.77 -16.14
N ILE A 34 26.52 -11.41 -15.83
CA ILE A 34 26.11 -10.03 -15.59
C ILE A 34 26.45 -9.71 -14.13
N THR A 35 27.28 -8.69 -13.93
CA THR A 35 27.52 -8.12 -12.61
C THR A 35 26.51 -7.01 -12.38
N VAL A 36 25.89 -6.99 -11.21
CA VAL A 36 24.90 -5.96 -10.84
C VAL A 36 25.32 -5.31 -9.54
N HIS A 37 25.40 -3.98 -9.55
CA HIS A 37 25.57 -3.14 -8.38
C HIS A 37 24.25 -2.42 -8.07
N SER A 38 23.77 -2.46 -6.84
CA SER A 38 22.59 -1.68 -6.41
C SER A 38 22.98 -0.50 -5.53
N SER A 39 22.37 0.66 -5.74
CA SER A 39 22.65 1.88 -4.97
C SER A 39 21.39 2.55 -4.40
N HIS A 40 21.48 3.00 -3.14
CA HIS A 40 20.38 3.49 -2.31
C HIS A 40 20.68 4.89 -1.73
N PRO A 41 20.82 5.93 -2.57
CA PRO A 41 21.16 7.30 -2.12
C PRO A 41 20.19 7.89 -1.09
N TYR A 42 18.99 7.32 -0.95
CA TYR A 42 18.06 7.71 0.11
C TYR A 42 18.58 7.50 1.54
N LEU A 43 19.53 6.59 1.76
CA LEU A 43 20.14 6.39 3.08
C LEU A 43 20.97 7.63 3.50
N GLN A 44 21.81 8.13 2.61
CA GLN A 44 22.61 9.33 2.84
C GLN A 44 21.74 10.57 2.97
N VAL A 45 20.66 10.67 2.19
CA VAL A 45 19.68 11.76 2.32
C VAL A 45 18.97 11.71 3.67
N ALA A 46 18.54 10.53 4.12
CA ALA A 46 17.89 10.35 5.41
C ALA A 46 18.81 10.71 6.59
N GLU A 47 20.09 10.37 6.51
CA GLU A 47 21.09 10.79 7.49
C GLU A 47 21.26 12.32 7.48
N ALA A 48 21.37 12.93 6.30
CA ALA A 48 21.66 14.35 6.15
C ALA A 48 20.54 15.28 6.68
N ILE A 49 19.27 14.92 6.43
CA ILE A 49 18.13 15.75 6.87
C ILE A 49 17.49 15.27 8.18
N GLY A 50 17.95 14.12 8.69
CA GLY A 50 17.40 13.45 9.86
C GLY A 50 16.21 12.53 9.54
N PRO A 51 16.07 11.40 10.26
CA PRO A 51 15.08 10.36 9.96
C PRO A 51 13.63 10.83 10.10
N ASP A 52 13.33 11.72 11.05
CA ASP A 52 11.97 12.24 11.25
C ASP A 52 11.52 13.16 10.12
N THR A 53 12.41 14.05 9.66
CA THR A 53 12.15 14.91 8.50
C THR A 53 12.04 14.07 7.24
N TYR A 54 12.94 13.11 7.03
CA TYR A 54 12.84 12.20 5.88
C TYR A 54 11.51 11.45 5.88
N ARG A 55 11.11 10.89 7.03
CA ARG A 55 9.82 10.18 7.16
C ARG A 55 8.66 11.08 6.78
N ALA A 56 8.57 12.28 7.36
CA ALA A 56 7.50 13.24 7.06
C ALA A 56 7.41 13.58 5.56
N ILE A 57 8.56 13.73 4.88
CA ILE A 57 8.60 14.00 3.44
C ILE A 57 8.20 12.76 2.63
N SER A 58 8.76 11.60 2.94
CA SER A 58 8.52 10.35 2.20
C SER A 58 7.10 9.79 2.35
N GLU A 59 6.42 10.08 3.47
CA GLU A 59 5.02 9.73 3.69
C GLU A 59 4.05 10.72 3.01
N SER A 60 4.55 11.86 2.53
CA SER A 60 3.76 12.81 1.76
C SER A 60 3.77 12.48 0.27
N THR A 61 2.59 12.49 -0.33
CA THR A 61 2.40 12.27 -1.77
C THR A 61 3.19 13.24 -2.64
N TRP A 62 3.29 14.52 -2.22
CA TRP A 62 3.81 15.58 -3.09
C TRP A 62 5.00 16.36 -2.51
N ALA A 63 5.28 16.29 -1.21
CA ALA A 63 6.35 17.10 -0.61
C ALA A 63 7.72 16.76 -1.18
N GLY A 64 8.01 15.46 -1.33
CA GLY A 64 9.27 15.00 -1.90
C GLY A 64 9.46 15.40 -3.36
N GLU A 65 8.41 15.25 -4.18
CA GLU A 65 8.41 15.67 -5.59
C GLU A 65 8.57 17.20 -5.71
N ALA A 66 8.01 17.98 -4.79
CA ALA A 66 8.17 19.44 -4.77
C ALA A 66 9.64 19.89 -4.59
N LEU A 67 10.42 19.18 -3.78
CA LEU A 67 11.83 19.51 -3.59
C LEU A 67 12.62 19.33 -4.90
N PHE A 68 12.49 18.16 -5.55
CA PHE A 68 13.20 17.91 -6.81
C PHE A 68 12.63 18.68 -8.01
N SER A 69 11.34 19.06 -7.98
CA SER A 69 10.78 20.04 -8.93
C SER A 69 11.54 21.38 -8.87
N GLY A 70 11.81 21.88 -7.65
CA GLY A 70 12.56 23.12 -7.46
C GLY A 70 14.01 23.06 -7.94
N LEU A 71 14.61 21.86 -7.98
CA LEU A 71 15.95 21.64 -8.53
C LEU A 71 15.94 21.49 -10.06
N LEU A 72 14.97 20.74 -10.60
CA LEU A 72 14.86 20.47 -12.04
C LEU A 72 14.34 21.64 -12.86
N PHE A 73 13.41 22.41 -12.28
CA PHE A 73 12.69 23.49 -12.95
C PHE A 73 12.77 24.76 -12.09
N PRO A 74 13.86 25.54 -12.21
CA PRO A 74 14.07 26.74 -11.39
C PRO A 74 12.90 27.76 -11.47
N ASP A 75 12.20 27.83 -12.60
CA ASP A 75 11.01 28.67 -12.80
C ASP A 75 9.77 28.18 -12.03
N ARG A 76 9.73 26.91 -11.61
CA ARG A 76 8.67 26.33 -10.77
C ARG A 76 8.96 26.42 -9.28
N LYS A 77 10.18 26.80 -8.87
CA LYS A 77 10.64 26.79 -7.47
C LYS A 77 9.64 27.40 -6.48
N ALA A 78 9.09 28.58 -6.79
CA ALA A 78 8.15 29.27 -5.90
C ALA A 78 6.81 28.52 -5.73
N GLU A 79 6.30 27.89 -6.79
CA GLU A 79 5.05 27.12 -6.71
C GLU A 79 5.27 25.76 -6.04
N ALA A 80 6.44 25.15 -6.24
CA ALA A 80 6.86 23.95 -5.56
C ALA A 80 7.00 24.17 -4.05
N GLU A 81 7.62 25.29 -3.62
CA GLU A 81 7.73 25.67 -2.21
C GLU A 81 6.34 25.83 -1.54
N LYS A 82 5.39 26.47 -2.23
CA LYS A 82 4.00 26.59 -1.76
C LYS A 82 3.32 25.24 -1.59
N LEU A 83 3.56 24.30 -2.51
CA LEU A 83 3.04 22.95 -2.39
C LEU A 83 3.69 22.22 -1.20
N PHE A 84 5.02 22.25 -1.10
CA PHE A 84 5.78 21.65 -0.01
C PHE A 84 5.26 22.08 1.37
N ARG A 85 5.15 23.39 1.61
CA ARG A 85 4.63 23.93 2.89
C ARG A 85 3.19 23.50 3.18
N LYS A 86 2.35 23.41 2.14
CA LYS A 86 0.96 22.95 2.29
C LYS A 86 0.91 21.48 2.73
N GLU A 87 1.71 20.62 2.12
CA GLU A 87 1.68 19.18 2.40
C GLU A 87 2.27 18.84 3.78
N LEU A 88 3.26 19.60 4.22
CA LEU A 88 3.91 19.40 5.52
C LEU A 88 3.39 20.36 6.61
N THR A 89 2.18 20.89 6.44
CA THR A 89 1.58 21.78 7.44
C THR A 89 1.49 21.07 8.80
N GLY A 90 2.14 21.64 9.82
CA GLY A 90 2.19 21.08 11.18
C GLY A 90 3.35 20.11 11.44
N SER A 91 4.16 19.80 10.43
CA SER A 91 5.41 19.05 10.61
C SER A 91 6.57 19.98 10.91
N ARG A 92 7.53 19.54 11.74
CA ARG A 92 8.81 20.24 11.91
C ARG A 92 9.74 19.80 10.79
N CYS A 93 9.98 20.67 9.82
CA CYS A 93 10.91 20.44 8.73
C CYS A 93 11.79 21.67 8.52
N PRO A 94 13.04 21.50 8.06
CA PRO A 94 13.89 22.62 7.66
C PRO A 94 13.27 23.45 6.53
N GLU A 95 13.81 24.65 6.31
CA GLU A 95 13.32 25.52 5.24
C GLU A 95 13.52 24.89 3.86
N PHE A 96 12.59 25.15 2.95
CA PHE A 96 12.60 24.57 1.61
C PHE A 96 13.93 24.76 0.89
N THR A 97 14.50 25.98 0.94
CA THR A 97 15.78 26.30 0.29
C THR A 97 16.98 25.59 0.93
N GLU A 98 16.95 25.35 2.24
CA GLU A 98 17.98 24.59 2.94
C GLU A 98 17.98 23.14 2.46
N LEU A 99 16.78 22.52 2.40
CA LEU A 99 16.61 21.17 1.88
C LEU A 99 17.06 21.04 0.43
N LEU A 100 16.76 22.01 -0.44
CA LEU A 100 17.25 22.00 -1.83
C LEU A 100 18.78 21.97 -1.90
N THR A 101 19.44 22.76 -1.05
CA THR A 101 20.90 22.82 -0.98
C THR A 101 21.47 21.47 -0.56
N ILE A 102 20.91 20.87 0.50
CA ILE A 102 21.32 19.55 0.98
C ILE A 102 21.11 18.50 -0.11
N LEU A 103 19.94 18.45 -0.74
CA LEU A 103 19.61 17.45 -1.76
C LEU A 103 20.48 17.56 -3.02
N GLY A 104 20.73 18.78 -3.49
CA GLY A 104 21.64 19.02 -4.61
C GLY A 104 23.06 18.54 -4.28
N HIS A 105 23.59 18.94 -3.12
CA HIS A 105 24.93 18.53 -2.69
C HIS A 105 25.03 17.01 -2.51
N ARG A 106 24.04 16.37 -1.88
CA ARG A 106 24.03 14.91 -1.71
C ARG A 106 23.91 14.16 -3.02
N THR A 107 23.21 14.70 -4.02
CA THR A 107 23.15 14.08 -5.35
C THR A 107 24.51 14.14 -6.05
N GLU A 108 25.20 15.28 -6.00
CA GLU A 108 26.55 15.39 -6.57
C GLU A 108 27.55 14.49 -5.84
N GLN A 109 27.52 14.47 -4.50
CA GLN A 109 28.38 13.59 -3.70
C GLN A 109 28.11 12.12 -4.02
N TRP A 110 26.85 11.70 -4.08
CA TRP A 110 26.50 10.33 -4.48
C TRP A 110 27.05 9.99 -5.87
N LEU A 111 26.99 10.92 -6.82
CA LEU A 111 27.53 10.71 -8.17
C LEU A 111 29.06 10.67 -8.21
N ASP A 112 29.74 11.38 -7.31
CA ASP A 112 31.20 11.31 -7.12
C ASP A 112 31.62 9.95 -6.53
N ASP A 113 30.83 9.43 -5.59
CA ASP A 113 31.10 8.17 -4.89
C ASP A 113 30.69 6.93 -5.72
N LEU A 114 29.79 7.10 -6.71
CA LEU A 114 29.28 6.01 -7.53
C LEU A 114 30.29 5.61 -8.63
N ASP A 115 30.89 4.42 -8.49
CA ASP A 115 31.76 3.87 -9.54
C ASP A 115 30.92 3.45 -10.77
N LEU A 116 30.97 4.30 -11.80
CA LEU A 116 30.38 4.04 -13.11
C LEU A 116 31.44 3.64 -14.17
N GLY A 117 32.72 3.54 -13.81
CA GLY A 117 33.83 3.37 -14.75
C GLY A 117 33.77 2.10 -15.61
N GLY A 118 33.02 1.09 -15.17
CA GLY A 118 32.72 -0.12 -15.93
C GLY A 118 31.25 -0.32 -16.26
N THR A 119 30.37 0.59 -15.84
CA THR A 119 28.92 0.44 -16.01
C THR A 119 28.52 0.61 -17.47
N THR A 120 27.74 -0.35 -17.95
CA THR A 120 27.28 -0.43 -19.35
C THR A 120 25.78 -0.18 -19.50
N LEU A 121 25.06 -0.14 -18.37
CA LEU A 121 23.65 0.22 -18.29
C LEU A 121 23.35 0.74 -16.87
N LEU A 122 22.73 1.91 -16.77
CA LEU A 122 22.24 2.47 -15.51
C LEU A 122 20.71 2.36 -15.46
N GLY A 123 20.18 1.65 -14.47
CA GLY A 123 18.75 1.47 -14.28
C GLY A 123 18.20 2.24 -13.09
N PHE A 124 17.06 2.91 -13.24
CA PHE A 124 16.33 3.54 -12.14
C PHE A 124 15.02 2.78 -11.89
N SER A 125 14.82 2.34 -10.64
CA SER A 125 13.51 1.87 -10.17
C SER A 125 12.68 3.04 -9.67
N VAL A 126 11.67 3.43 -10.44
CA VAL A 126 10.83 4.60 -10.22
C VAL A 126 9.44 4.17 -9.76
N CYS A 127 9.24 4.14 -8.45
CA CYS A 127 7.92 3.97 -7.85
C CYS A 127 7.27 5.33 -7.56
N PHE A 128 6.18 5.32 -6.79
CA PHE A 128 5.47 6.52 -6.39
C PHE A 128 6.38 7.48 -5.61
N SER A 129 6.30 8.78 -5.88
CA SER A 129 7.12 9.84 -5.25
C SER A 129 8.65 9.73 -5.45
N GLN A 130 9.11 9.07 -6.53
CA GLN A 130 10.53 8.96 -6.90
C GLN A 130 10.84 9.53 -8.29
N LEU A 131 9.88 10.11 -9.01
CA LEU A 131 10.04 10.46 -10.42
C LEU A 131 11.01 11.62 -10.60
N LEU A 132 10.76 12.77 -9.96
CA LEU A 132 11.61 13.95 -10.15
C LEU A 132 13.01 13.76 -9.56
N ALA A 133 13.15 12.98 -8.49
CA ALA A 133 14.47 12.62 -7.95
C ALA A 133 15.28 11.78 -8.96
N SER A 134 14.64 10.81 -9.60
CA SER A 134 15.28 9.96 -10.62
C SER A 134 15.64 10.74 -11.88
N LEU A 135 14.78 11.66 -12.33
CA LEU A 135 15.08 12.55 -13.45
C LEU A 135 16.25 13.50 -13.14
N TYR A 136 16.29 14.06 -11.93
CA TYR A 136 17.40 14.92 -11.51
C TYR A 136 18.74 14.18 -11.51
N ALA A 137 18.77 12.97 -10.94
CA ALA A 137 19.95 12.12 -10.96
C ALA A 137 20.34 11.69 -12.39
N ALA A 138 19.37 11.27 -13.21
CA ALA A 138 19.64 10.87 -14.60
C ALA A 138 20.23 12.02 -15.42
N ARG A 139 19.73 13.26 -15.24
CA ARG A 139 20.30 14.46 -15.86
C ARG A 139 21.73 14.72 -15.39
N ALA A 140 21.99 14.62 -14.09
CA ALA A 140 23.34 14.76 -13.53
C ALA A 140 24.32 13.72 -14.11
N VAL A 141 23.88 12.46 -14.23
CA VAL A 141 24.66 11.40 -14.86
C VAL A 141 24.94 11.72 -16.32
N LYS A 142 23.92 12.08 -17.13
CA LYS A 142 24.10 12.40 -18.56
C LYS A 142 25.03 13.58 -18.82
N MET A 143 25.15 14.52 -17.88
CA MET A 143 26.14 15.60 -17.99
C MET A 143 27.59 15.10 -17.89
N ARG A 144 27.84 14.02 -17.14
CA ARG A 144 29.19 13.44 -16.94
C ARG A 144 29.47 12.26 -17.88
N TYR A 145 28.44 11.48 -18.20
CA TYR A 145 28.47 10.25 -18.98
C TYR A 145 27.36 10.28 -20.06
N PRO A 146 27.48 11.13 -21.10
CA PRO A 146 26.41 11.36 -22.08
C PRO A 146 25.98 10.09 -22.84
N ASP A 147 26.94 9.20 -23.10
CA ASP A 147 26.72 7.96 -23.86
C ASP A 147 26.30 6.76 -22.99
N LEU A 148 26.29 6.90 -21.66
CA LEU A 148 25.88 5.82 -20.76
C LEU A 148 24.38 5.57 -20.93
N PRO A 149 23.94 4.37 -21.34
CA PRO A 149 22.52 4.10 -21.50
C PRO A 149 21.80 4.09 -20.16
N ILE A 150 20.66 4.77 -20.10
CA ILE A 150 19.80 4.89 -18.92
C ILE A 150 18.44 4.26 -19.20
N VAL A 151 18.04 3.33 -18.34
CA VAL A 151 16.72 2.69 -18.36
C VAL A 151 15.91 3.05 -17.12
N PHE A 152 14.64 3.42 -17.31
CA PHE A 152 13.69 3.63 -16.22
C PHE A 152 12.69 2.47 -16.18
N GLY A 153 12.36 1.99 -14.99
CA GLY A 153 11.32 0.99 -14.77
C GLY A 153 10.59 1.22 -13.46
N GLY A 154 9.61 0.37 -13.13
CA GLY A 154 8.82 0.49 -11.90
C GLY A 154 7.40 1.00 -12.14
N SER A 155 6.64 1.18 -11.06
CA SER A 155 5.18 1.41 -11.14
C SER A 155 4.79 2.68 -11.89
N THR A 156 5.66 3.68 -11.94
CA THR A 156 5.45 4.96 -12.65
C THR A 156 5.69 4.85 -14.15
N CYS A 157 6.31 3.76 -14.60
CA CYS A 157 6.70 3.53 -16.00
C CYS A 157 5.72 2.63 -16.77
N SER A 158 4.50 2.39 -16.27
CA SER A 158 3.55 1.47 -16.92
C SER A 158 2.99 2.04 -18.24
N ALA A 159 3.14 1.28 -19.33
CA ALA A 159 2.50 1.52 -20.63
C ALA A 159 2.63 2.98 -21.13
N GLU A 160 1.50 3.67 -21.36
CA GLU A 160 1.43 5.05 -21.86
C GLU A 160 2.15 6.05 -20.95
N LEU A 161 2.16 5.83 -19.63
CA LEU A 161 2.91 6.68 -18.69
C LEU A 161 4.40 6.66 -19.03
N GLY A 162 4.94 5.44 -19.16
CA GLY A 162 6.34 5.22 -19.52
C GLY A 162 6.70 5.82 -20.88
N ARG A 163 5.83 5.65 -21.89
CA ARG A 163 6.05 6.26 -23.21
C ARG A 163 6.11 7.78 -23.15
N SER A 164 5.20 8.42 -22.40
CA SER A 164 5.18 9.87 -22.25
C SER A 164 6.46 10.39 -21.58
N LEU A 165 7.03 9.65 -20.62
CA LEU A 165 8.31 10.01 -19.98
C LEU A 165 9.45 9.97 -21.00
N LEU A 166 9.55 8.89 -21.78
CA LEU A 166 10.57 8.73 -22.80
C LEU A 166 10.54 9.85 -23.85
N GLU A 167 9.35 10.26 -24.30
CA GLU A 167 9.20 11.31 -25.31
C GLU A 167 9.52 12.72 -24.80
N VAL A 168 9.41 12.93 -23.48
CA VAL A 168 9.56 14.25 -22.85
C VAL A 168 10.95 14.47 -22.28
N PHE A 169 11.59 13.43 -21.74
CA PHE A 169 12.86 13.54 -21.03
C PHE A 169 13.99 12.84 -21.80
N THR A 170 14.87 13.65 -22.40
CA THR A 170 16.01 13.19 -23.23
C THR A 170 17.06 12.43 -22.44
N GLU A 171 17.08 12.57 -21.12
CA GLU A 171 17.96 11.80 -20.22
C GLU A 171 17.58 10.32 -20.10
N ILE A 172 16.41 9.90 -20.60
CA ILE A 172 15.94 8.51 -20.59
C ILE A 172 16.17 7.89 -21.97
N ASP A 173 16.94 6.80 -22.05
CA ASP A 173 17.16 6.08 -23.31
C ASP A 173 16.15 4.95 -23.50
N PHE A 174 15.79 4.27 -22.39
CA PHE A 174 14.87 3.15 -22.39
C PHE A 174 13.86 3.21 -21.25
N ILE A 175 12.69 2.63 -21.48
CA ILE A 175 11.66 2.38 -20.46
C ILE A 175 11.33 0.90 -20.43
N ILE A 176 11.32 0.29 -19.24
CA ILE A 176 10.76 -1.04 -19.02
C ILE A 176 9.36 -0.91 -18.41
N THR A 177 8.39 -1.55 -19.06
CA THR A 177 7.00 -1.61 -18.62
C THR A 177 6.66 -2.98 -18.03
N GLY A 178 5.92 -3.02 -16.92
CA GLY A 178 5.54 -4.28 -16.25
C GLY A 178 6.67 -4.89 -15.41
N GLU A 179 6.84 -6.21 -15.50
CA GLU A 179 7.90 -6.96 -14.82
C GLU A 179 9.28 -6.67 -15.43
N GLY A 180 10.29 -6.49 -14.58
CA GLY A 180 11.60 -5.98 -15.03
C GLY A 180 12.63 -7.07 -15.33
N GLU A 181 12.45 -8.27 -14.81
CA GLU A 181 13.45 -9.34 -14.79
C GLU A 181 13.90 -9.76 -16.19
N LEU A 182 12.96 -10.29 -16.99
CA LEU A 182 13.25 -10.74 -18.35
C LEU A 182 13.60 -9.55 -19.28
N PRO A 183 12.83 -8.45 -19.31
CA PRO A 183 13.13 -7.32 -20.21
C PRO A 183 14.48 -6.67 -19.94
N LEU A 184 14.89 -6.54 -18.66
CA LEU A 184 16.20 -5.98 -18.33
C LEU A 184 17.32 -6.92 -18.78
N TYR A 185 17.14 -8.23 -18.63
CA TYR A 185 18.10 -9.21 -19.15
C TYR A 185 18.20 -9.13 -20.69
N GLU A 186 17.09 -9.07 -21.40
CA GLU A 186 17.11 -8.93 -22.86
C GLU A 186 17.76 -7.61 -23.29
N LEU A 187 17.49 -6.51 -22.58
CA LEU A 187 18.12 -5.21 -22.83
C LEU A 187 19.64 -5.29 -22.64
N THR A 188 20.13 -6.00 -21.61
CA THR A 188 21.57 -6.20 -21.43
C THR A 188 22.20 -6.95 -22.60
N ARG A 189 21.51 -7.95 -23.16
CA ARG A 189 22.00 -8.71 -24.32
C ARG A 189 21.99 -7.89 -25.60
N PHE A 190 20.96 -7.07 -25.81
CA PHE A 190 20.90 -6.11 -26.92
C PHE A 190 22.06 -5.11 -26.87
N LEU A 191 22.29 -4.48 -25.72
CA LEU A 191 23.38 -3.50 -25.55
C LEU A 191 24.77 -4.13 -25.69
N ALA A 192 24.90 -5.43 -25.40
CA ALA A 192 26.11 -6.20 -25.66
C ALA A 192 26.26 -6.65 -27.13
N GLY A 193 25.35 -6.27 -28.02
CA GLY A 193 25.34 -6.65 -29.44
C GLY A 193 25.05 -8.13 -29.69
N ARG A 194 24.44 -8.84 -28.71
CA ARG A 194 24.19 -10.29 -28.79
C ARG A 194 22.84 -10.62 -29.42
N ASP A 195 21.84 -9.78 -29.19
CA ASP A 195 20.46 -10.00 -29.60
C ASP A 195 19.87 -8.74 -30.27
N ALA A 196 18.71 -8.89 -30.90
CA ALA A 196 17.91 -7.78 -31.41
C ALA A 196 17.20 -7.01 -30.29
N PHE A 197 16.66 -5.82 -30.62
CA PHE A 197 15.97 -4.98 -29.65
C PHE A 197 14.70 -5.66 -29.06
N PRO A 198 14.53 -5.71 -27.72
CA PRO A 198 13.41 -6.40 -27.07
C PRO A 198 12.12 -5.55 -27.01
N ALA A 199 11.44 -5.44 -28.16
CA ALA A 199 10.34 -4.50 -28.37
C ALA A 199 9.02 -4.75 -27.59
N HIS A 200 8.91 -5.80 -26.77
CA HIS A 200 7.64 -6.15 -26.11
C HIS A 200 7.39 -5.37 -24.83
N SER A 201 8.41 -5.27 -23.98
CA SER A 201 8.32 -4.60 -22.67
C SER A 201 9.39 -3.54 -22.47
N VAL A 202 10.24 -3.34 -23.48
CA VAL A 202 11.22 -2.25 -23.53
C VAL A 202 10.82 -1.27 -24.61
N LEU A 203 10.71 0.00 -24.24
CA LEU A 203 10.51 1.13 -25.14
C LEU A 203 11.84 1.86 -25.33
N GLY A 204 12.15 2.22 -26.56
CA GLY A 204 13.25 3.11 -26.94
C GLY A 204 12.77 4.20 -27.91
N TRP A 205 13.60 5.20 -28.20
CA TRP A 205 13.21 6.36 -29.02
C TRP A 205 12.62 5.98 -30.38
N ASP A 206 13.27 5.04 -31.08
CA ASP A 206 12.88 4.58 -32.43
C ASP A 206 11.89 3.40 -32.42
N THR A 207 11.37 3.01 -31.25
CA THR A 207 10.39 1.92 -31.17
C THR A 207 9.01 2.42 -31.58
N PRO A 208 8.31 1.76 -32.53
CA PRO A 208 6.91 2.07 -32.80
C PRO A 208 6.11 1.90 -31.51
N GLY A 209 5.24 2.87 -31.21
CA GLY A 209 4.40 2.78 -30.01
C GLY A 209 3.59 1.48 -29.99
N LEU A 210 3.45 0.86 -28.81
CA LEU A 210 2.65 -0.36 -28.59
C LEU A 210 1.14 -0.17 -28.81
N ALA A 211 0.71 0.97 -29.36
CA ALA A 211 -0.70 1.30 -29.56
C ALA A 211 -1.34 0.35 -30.58
N GLY A 212 -2.28 -0.48 -30.10
CA GLY A 212 -3.14 -1.31 -30.94
C GLY A 212 -2.70 -2.76 -31.18
N GLN A 213 -1.67 -3.27 -30.50
CA GLN A 213 -1.41 -4.72 -30.48
C GLN A 213 -2.22 -5.38 -29.35
N GLU A 214 -2.84 -6.53 -29.62
CA GLU A 214 -3.58 -7.28 -28.59
C GLU A 214 -2.65 -7.61 -27.39
N GLU A 215 -2.99 -7.05 -26.22
CA GLU A 215 -2.30 -7.16 -24.93
C GLU A 215 -2.00 -8.62 -24.49
N THR A 216 -2.71 -9.60 -25.07
CA THR A 216 -2.66 -11.01 -24.68
C THR A 216 -1.52 -11.80 -25.33
N GLN A 217 -0.87 -11.29 -26.37
CA GLN A 217 0.02 -12.12 -27.20
C GLN A 217 1.53 -12.01 -26.86
N ARG A 218 1.98 -11.00 -26.10
CA ARG A 218 3.43 -10.74 -25.87
C ARG A 218 3.72 -10.14 -24.47
N THR A 219 3.38 -10.85 -23.39
CA THR A 219 3.81 -10.41 -22.05
C THR A 219 5.18 -11.01 -21.71
N SER A 220 6.10 -10.20 -21.17
CA SER A 220 7.40 -10.64 -20.63
C SER A 220 7.29 -11.15 -19.18
N GLU A 221 6.07 -11.33 -18.71
CA GLU A 221 5.79 -11.70 -17.34
C GLU A 221 6.23 -13.13 -17.02
N ILE A 222 6.80 -13.28 -15.83
CA ILE A 222 7.22 -14.56 -15.30
C ILE A 222 5.98 -15.39 -14.94
N ARG A 223 5.77 -16.46 -15.70
CA ARG A 223 4.60 -17.34 -15.53
C ARG A 223 4.58 -18.04 -14.17
N ASP A 224 5.71 -18.57 -13.75
CA ASP A 224 5.86 -19.24 -12.45
C ASP A 224 6.89 -18.49 -11.59
N ILE A 225 6.39 -17.65 -10.69
CA ILE A 225 7.24 -16.85 -9.78
C ILE A 225 7.93 -17.70 -8.71
N ASN A 226 7.62 -19.01 -8.59
CA ASN A 226 8.38 -19.93 -7.74
C ASN A 226 9.79 -20.19 -8.28
N THR A 227 10.02 -19.94 -9.56
CA THR A 227 11.32 -20.14 -10.23
C THR A 227 12.28 -18.97 -10.05
N LEU A 228 11.78 -17.82 -9.57
CA LEU A 228 12.60 -16.64 -9.34
C LEU A 228 13.65 -16.92 -8.26
N PRO A 229 14.91 -16.47 -8.42
CA PRO A 229 15.90 -16.53 -7.36
C PRO A 229 15.48 -15.66 -6.16
N TYR A 230 16.18 -15.84 -5.04
CA TYR A 230 15.95 -14.97 -3.88
C TYR A 230 16.44 -13.54 -4.16
N PRO A 231 15.77 -12.51 -3.62
CA PRO A 231 16.28 -11.15 -3.68
C PRO A 231 17.65 -11.02 -3.02
N ASP A 232 18.54 -10.23 -3.62
CA ASP A 232 19.87 -9.91 -3.10
C ASP A 232 19.87 -8.48 -2.53
N TYR A 233 20.01 -8.34 -1.21
CA TYR A 233 20.08 -7.05 -0.53
C TYR A 233 21.49 -6.69 -0.06
N ASP A 234 22.53 -7.36 -0.54
CA ASP A 234 23.89 -7.22 0.01
C ASP A 234 24.43 -5.79 -0.09
N ASP A 235 24.19 -5.10 -1.21
CA ASP A 235 24.68 -3.72 -1.40
C ASP A 235 23.94 -2.73 -0.48
N TYR A 236 22.64 -2.95 -0.22
CA TYR A 236 21.90 -2.14 0.75
C TYR A 236 22.53 -2.23 2.14
N PHE A 237 22.87 -3.44 2.61
CA PHE A 237 23.51 -3.59 3.92
C PHE A 237 24.92 -3.02 3.96
N ARG A 238 25.66 -3.06 2.85
CA ARG A 238 26.97 -2.41 2.74
C ARG A 238 26.86 -0.89 2.86
N GLU A 239 25.92 -0.28 2.13
CA GLU A 239 25.66 1.16 2.19
C GLU A 239 25.08 1.58 3.55
N LEU A 240 24.23 0.75 4.17
CA LEU A 240 23.68 1.02 5.50
C LEU A 240 24.78 1.09 6.57
N GLN A 241 25.85 0.30 6.46
CA GLN A 241 27.00 0.37 7.38
C GLN A 241 27.80 1.68 7.26
N GLN A 242 27.60 2.44 6.19
CA GLN A 242 28.29 3.70 5.95
C GLN A 242 27.52 4.92 6.49
N VAL A 243 26.29 4.73 6.97
CA VAL A 243 25.46 5.79 7.56
C VAL A 243 25.10 5.48 9.01
N SER A 244 24.94 6.53 9.80
CA SER A 244 24.61 6.45 11.23
C SER A 244 23.11 6.66 11.47
N LEU A 245 22.28 5.71 11.02
CA LEU A 245 20.82 5.76 11.19
C LEU A 245 20.33 4.78 12.28
N PRO A 246 19.53 5.21 13.27
CA PRO A 246 19.15 4.37 14.40
C PRO A 246 17.89 3.53 14.11
N PHE A 247 18.00 2.49 13.29
CA PHE A 247 16.91 1.55 13.04
C PHE A 247 17.39 0.12 12.74
N ILE A 248 16.49 -0.86 12.89
CA ILE A 248 16.68 -2.23 12.40
C ILE A 248 15.96 -2.35 11.05
N PRO A 249 16.64 -2.80 9.97
CA PRO A 249 16.01 -2.93 8.66
C PRO A 249 14.84 -3.90 8.65
N VAL A 250 13.78 -3.52 7.93
CA VAL A 250 12.64 -4.38 7.64
C VAL A 250 12.79 -4.90 6.21
N LEU A 251 12.88 -6.22 6.02
CA LEU A 251 13.10 -6.78 4.70
C LEU A 251 11.79 -7.01 3.94
N PRO A 252 11.67 -6.53 2.70
CA PRO A 252 10.48 -6.78 1.91
C PRO A 252 10.44 -8.23 1.41
N LEU A 253 9.24 -8.81 1.34
CA LEU A 253 8.96 -10.12 0.77
C LEU A 253 7.86 -9.97 -0.29
N GLU A 254 7.96 -10.73 -1.37
CA GLU A 254 6.92 -10.82 -2.40
C GLU A 254 6.34 -12.24 -2.41
N PHE A 255 5.12 -12.41 -1.91
CA PHE A 255 4.43 -13.70 -1.95
C PHE A 255 3.66 -13.88 -3.27
N SER A 256 3.23 -12.78 -3.90
CA SER A 256 2.34 -12.77 -5.05
C SER A 256 2.46 -11.47 -5.86
N ARG A 257 2.11 -11.59 -7.15
CA ARG A 257 1.95 -10.47 -8.10
C ARG A 257 0.51 -10.39 -8.56
N GLY A 258 -0.01 -9.17 -8.61
CA GLY A 258 -1.42 -8.89 -8.90
C GLY A 258 -2.35 -9.05 -7.70
N CYS A 259 -3.66 -9.04 -7.95
CA CYS A 259 -4.69 -9.23 -6.94
C CYS A 259 -5.78 -10.17 -7.47
N TRP A 260 -6.16 -11.21 -6.72
CA TRP A 260 -7.22 -12.13 -7.13
C TRP A 260 -8.60 -11.47 -7.27
N TRP A 261 -8.82 -10.28 -6.68
CA TRP A 261 -10.07 -9.54 -6.83
C TRP A 261 -10.08 -8.67 -8.09
N ASN A 262 -9.00 -7.91 -8.34
CA ASN A 262 -8.76 -7.01 -9.49
C ASN A 262 -9.97 -6.28 -10.11
N LYS A 263 -10.94 -5.85 -9.29
CA LYS A 263 -12.17 -5.18 -9.76
C LYS A 263 -12.45 -3.85 -9.08
N CYS A 264 -11.73 -3.52 -8.00
CA CYS A 264 -11.93 -2.28 -7.25
C CYS A 264 -11.89 -1.07 -8.19
N ALA A 265 -12.97 -0.30 -8.22
CA ALA A 265 -13.19 0.77 -9.19
C ALA A 265 -12.13 1.88 -9.16
N PHE A 266 -11.52 2.11 -7.98
CA PHE A 266 -10.50 3.12 -7.75
C PHE A 266 -9.06 2.62 -7.94
N CYS A 267 -8.84 1.31 -8.04
CA CYS A 267 -7.51 0.72 -7.91
C CYS A 267 -6.74 0.81 -9.24
N ASN A 268 -5.46 1.17 -9.17
CA ASN A 268 -4.51 1.14 -10.27
C ASN A 268 -3.22 0.36 -9.95
N LEU A 269 -3.23 -0.46 -8.88
CA LEU A 269 -2.06 -1.23 -8.43
C LEU A 269 -1.77 -2.48 -9.27
N ASN A 270 -2.67 -2.84 -10.19
CA ASN A 270 -2.53 -3.98 -11.09
C ASN A 270 -2.26 -3.55 -12.55
N LEU A 271 -1.84 -2.31 -12.79
CA LEU A 271 -1.47 -1.88 -14.14
C LEU A 271 -0.20 -2.57 -14.65
N GLN A 272 0.62 -3.11 -13.75
CA GLN A 272 1.91 -3.72 -14.08
C GLN A 272 1.82 -5.21 -14.37
N TRP A 273 0.68 -5.86 -14.07
CA TRP A 273 0.55 -7.32 -14.14
C TRP A 273 -0.80 -7.76 -14.69
N HIS A 274 -0.79 -8.83 -15.49
CA HIS A 274 -1.96 -9.55 -15.91
C HIS A 274 -2.23 -10.76 -15.02
N GLY A 275 -3.42 -10.81 -14.42
CA GLY A 275 -3.86 -11.92 -13.58
C GLY A 275 -3.30 -11.90 -12.16
N TYR A 276 -3.22 -13.08 -11.55
CA TYR A 276 -2.76 -13.27 -10.17
C TYR A 276 -1.86 -14.50 -10.09
N ARG A 277 -0.62 -14.32 -9.65
CA ARG A 277 0.39 -15.37 -9.49
C ARG A 277 0.98 -15.31 -8.09
N PHE A 278 1.36 -16.44 -7.53
CA PHE A 278 1.90 -16.51 -6.18
C PHE A 278 2.95 -17.61 -6.02
N LYS A 279 3.87 -17.41 -5.07
CA LYS A 279 4.77 -18.45 -4.58
C LYS A 279 3.96 -19.42 -3.71
N ASN A 280 4.31 -20.70 -3.72
CA ASN A 280 3.81 -21.64 -2.72
C ASN A 280 4.47 -21.38 -1.35
N HIS A 281 3.82 -21.82 -0.26
CA HIS A 281 4.29 -21.58 1.10
C HIS A 281 5.71 -22.10 1.35
N ALA A 282 6.06 -23.28 0.81
CA ALA A 282 7.39 -23.85 0.97
C ALA A 282 8.48 -22.99 0.32
N ARG A 283 8.20 -22.44 -0.87
CA ARG A 283 9.10 -21.49 -1.55
C ARG A 283 9.28 -20.22 -0.73
N MET A 284 8.19 -19.64 -0.23
CA MET A 284 8.22 -18.42 0.59
C MET A 284 8.94 -18.66 1.92
N LEU A 285 8.74 -19.81 2.56
CA LEU A 285 9.45 -20.19 3.78
C LEU A 285 10.96 -20.35 3.54
N ALA A 286 11.37 -20.97 2.43
CA ALA A 286 12.77 -21.11 2.08
C ALA A 286 13.45 -19.75 1.83
N GLU A 287 12.76 -18.83 1.17
CA GLU A 287 13.24 -17.44 0.97
C GLU A 287 13.35 -16.68 2.30
N LEU A 288 12.36 -16.80 3.19
CA LEU A 288 12.43 -16.24 4.54
C LEU A 288 13.66 -16.77 5.30
N VAL A 289 13.86 -18.09 5.31
CA VAL A 289 15.00 -18.74 5.99
C VAL A 289 16.33 -18.19 5.45
N HIS A 290 16.44 -18.08 4.13
CA HIS A 290 17.62 -17.55 3.47
C HIS A 290 17.93 -16.11 3.91
N LEU A 291 16.92 -15.23 3.87
CA LEU A 291 17.09 -13.82 4.22
C LEU A 291 17.42 -13.61 5.71
N VAL A 292 16.78 -14.39 6.61
CA VAL A 292 17.13 -14.39 8.04
C VAL A 292 18.59 -14.78 8.25
N GLN A 293 19.06 -15.84 7.58
CA GLN A 293 20.45 -16.31 7.70
C GLN A 293 21.46 -15.33 7.10
N ARG A 294 21.13 -14.73 5.95
CA ARG A 294 22.04 -13.85 5.21
C ARG A 294 22.21 -12.49 5.87
N HIS A 295 21.11 -11.91 6.35
CA HIS A 295 21.06 -10.51 6.77
C HIS A 295 20.77 -10.32 8.26
N GLN A 296 20.46 -11.38 8.99
CA GLN A 296 20.20 -11.35 10.44
C GLN A 296 19.03 -10.42 10.83
N CYS A 297 18.06 -10.26 9.94
CA CYS A 297 16.82 -9.52 10.18
C CYS A 297 15.69 -10.47 10.64
N LEU A 298 14.84 -9.97 11.53
CA LEU A 298 13.64 -10.66 12.02
C LEU A 298 12.33 -9.95 11.66
N ASP A 299 12.42 -8.73 11.10
CA ASP A 299 11.27 -7.94 10.69
C ASP A 299 11.12 -7.96 9.17
N PHE A 300 9.90 -8.29 8.72
CA PHE A 300 9.59 -8.45 7.31
C PHE A 300 8.28 -7.73 6.92
N THR A 301 8.19 -7.32 5.66
CA THR A 301 7.01 -6.63 5.11
C THR A 301 6.62 -7.24 3.78
N PHE A 302 5.39 -7.75 3.66
CA PHE A 302 4.88 -8.24 2.39
C PHE A 302 4.52 -7.04 1.48
N THR A 303 5.00 -7.06 0.24
CA THR A 303 4.73 -6.01 -0.76
C THR A 303 3.54 -6.33 -1.66
N ASP A 304 2.81 -7.40 -1.34
CA ASP A 304 1.68 -7.94 -2.07
C ASP A 304 0.45 -7.01 -2.07
N ASN A 305 -0.22 -6.90 -3.22
CA ASN A 305 -1.56 -6.29 -3.29
C ASN A 305 -2.63 -7.15 -2.57
N ALA A 306 -2.42 -8.48 -2.51
CA ALA A 306 -3.23 -9.40 -1.74
C ALA A 306 -2.51 -10.73 -1.53
N LEU A 307 -2.33 -11.15 -0.27
CA LEU A 307 -1.75 -12.46 0.04
C LEU A 307 -2.58 -13.64 -0.51
N PRO A 308 -1.92 -14.74 -0.93
CA PRO A 308 -2.59 -15.96 -1.40
C PRO A 308 -3.18 -16.75 -0.23
N LEU A 309 -4.47 -16.58 0.05
CA LEU A 309 -5.13 -17.05 1.29
C LEU A 309 -4.73 -18.46 1.76
N ARG A 310 -4.77 -19.47 0.87
CA ARG A 310 -4.45 -20.86 1.24
C ARG A 310 -2.97 -21.08 1.53
N GLU A 311 -2.10 -20.47 0.74
CA GLU A 311 -0.64 -20.59 0.92
C GLU A 311 -0.16 -19.75 2.09
N ALA A 312 -0.77 -18.58 2.32
CA ALA A 312 -0.50 -17.75 3.49
C ALA A 312 -0.92 -18.43 4.80
N GLU A 313 -2.07 -19.10 4.86
CA GLU A 313 -2.47 -19.87 6.06
C GLU A 313 -1.45 -20.98 6.37
N ARG A 314 -0.97 -21.71 5.36
CA ARG A 314 0.09 -22.73 5.53
C ARG A 314 1.42 -22.11 5.97
N PHE A 315 1.84 -21.04 5.33
CA PHE A 315 3.06 -20.32 5.69
C PHE A 315 3.04 -19.86 7.15
N PHE A 316 1.93 -19.26 7.62
CA PHE A 316 1.82 -18.82 9.00
C PHE A 316 1.67 -19.97 10.02
N LEU A 317 1.17 -21.14 9.60
CA LEU A 317 1.23 -22.35 10.43
C LEU A 317 2.68 -22.81 10.60
N ASP A 318 3.48 -22.82 9.52
CA ASP A 318 4.88 -23.21 9.57
C ASP A 318 5.70 -22.24 10.43
N THR A 319 5.56 -20.92 10.20
CA THR A 319 6.30 -19.91 10.96
C THR A 319 5.93 -19.89 12.44
N ALA A 320 4.68 -20.25 12.80
CA ALA A 320 4.27 -20.37 14.21
C ALA A 320 5.03 -21.46 14.97
N THR A 321 5.59 -22.45 14.27
CA THR A 321 6.38 -23.54 14.86
C THR A 321 7.89 -23.36 14.68
N PHE A 322 8.31 -22.27 14.05
CA PHE A 322 9.69 -22.07 13.62
C PHE A 322 10.67 -21.77 14.77
N GLY A 323 10.16 -21.41 15.95
CA GLY A 323 10.97 -21.12 17.14
C GLY A 323 11.81 -19.85 17.01
N ARG A 324 11.37 -18.87 16.21
CA ARG A 324 12.03 -17.58 15.99
C ARG A 324 11.03 -16.44 16.15
N ASP A 325 11.47 -15.33 16.71
CA ASP A 325 10.65 -14.13 16.96
C ASP A 325 10.48 -13.26 15.70
N ILE A 326 9.92 -13.84 14.64
CA ILE A 326 9.75 -13.15 13.35
C ILE A 326 8.49 -12.29 13.38
N LEU A 327 8.60 -11.05 12.92
CA LEU A 327 7.49 -10.11 12.79
C LEU A 327 7.19 -9.81 11.32
N PHE A 328 5.90 -9.83 10.99
CA PHE A 328 5.42 -9.47 9.66
C PHE A 328 4.45 -8.29 9.70
N PHE A 329 4.50 -7.49 8.63
CA PHE A 329 3.40 -6.65 8.16
C PHE A 329 2.87 -7.18 6.82
N ALA A 330 1.55 -7.09 6.59
CA ALA A 330 0.96 -7.37 5.29
C ALA A 330 -0.27 -6.50 5.00
N GLU A 331 -0.48 -6.17 3.72
CA GLU A 331 -1.76 -5.70 3.22
C GLU A 331 -2.64 -6.90 2.83
N ILE A 332 -3.86 -6.96 3.38
CA ILE A 332 -4.78 -8.08 3.16
C ILE A 332 -6.20 -7.60 2.87
N ARG A 333 -6.97 -8.48 2.26
CA ARG A 333 -8.44 -8.36 2.23
C ARG A 333 -9.01 -9.02 3.49
N ALA A 334 -10.22 -8.61 3.90
CA ALA A 334 -10.87 -9.13 5.10
C ALA A 334 -10.92 -10.67 5.11
N LEU A 335 -10.39 -11.28 6.17
CA LEU A 335 -10.44 -12.74 6.38
C LEU A 335 -11.73 -13.10 7.13
N LYS A 336 -12.34 -14.22 6.74
CA LYS A 336 -13.71 -14.58 7.15
C LYS A 336 -13.85 -15.20 8.53
N ARG A 337 -12.78 -15.79 9.09
CA ARG A 337 -12.82 -16.59 10.32
C ARG A 337 -11.83 -16.07 11.34
N LEU A 338 -12.23 -15.98 12.62
CA LEU A 338 -11.33 -15.57 13.71
C LEU A 338 -10.12 -16.49 13.83
N GLU A 339 -10.32 -17.79 13.59
CA GLU A 339 -9.24 -18.79 13.62
C GLU A 339 -8.09 -18.45 12.67
N THR A 340 -8.37 -18.01 11.44
CA THR A 340 -7.32 -17.62 10.48
C THR A 340 -6.55 -16.40 10.98
N TRP A 341 -7.22 -15.40 11.57
CA TRP A 341 -6.55 -14.26 12.21
C TRP A 341 -5.60 -14.70 13.34
N GLN A 342 -6.04 -15.66 14.16
CA GLN A 342 -5.21 -16.20 15.24
C GLN A 342 -4.02 -17.01 14.71
N ILE A 343 -4.20 -17.77 13.62
CA ILE A 343 -3.10 -18.46 12.92
C ILE A 343 -2.06 -17.43 12.46
N TYR A 344 -2.51 -16.37 11.76
CA TYR A 344 -1.62 -15.34 11.23
C TYR A 344 -0.86 -14.64 12.37
N ARG A 345 -1.55 -14.29 13.48
CA ARG A 345 -0.91 -13.71 14.66
C ARG A 345 0.18 -14.61 15.24
N ARG A 346 -0.12 -15.90 15.43
CA ARG A 346 0.84 -16.89 15.97
C ARG A 346 2.02 -17.09 15.04
N GLY A 347 1.80 -17.02 13.73
CA GLY A 347 2.84 -17.07 12.70
C GLY A 347 3.69 -15.81 12.57
N GLY A 348 3.48 -14.79 13.41
CA GLY A 348 4.29 -13.57 13.45
C GLY A 348 3.67 -12.34 12.79
N LEU A 349 2.49 -12.46 12.17
CA LEU A 349 1.82 -11.28 11.60
C LEU A 349 1.33 -10.35 12.72
N ARG A 350 2.01 -9.22 12.90
CA ARG A 350 1.81 -8.32 14.03
C ARG A 350 0.89 -7.17 13.67
N SER A 351 1.12 -6.57 12.51
CA SER A 351 0.34 -5.47 11.98
C SER A 351 -0.17 -5.81 10.58
N VAL A 352 -1.36 -5.33 10.26
CA VAL A 352 -1.96 -5.50 8.93
C VAL A 352 -2.66 -4.25 8.48
N GLN A 353 -2.63 -4.00 7.18
CA GLN A 353 -3.54 -3.08 6.54
C GLN A 353 -4.68 -3.87 5.91
N VAL A 354 -5.93 -3.58 6.31
CA VAL A 354 -7.11 -4.17 5.68
C VAL A 354 -7.80 -3.12 4.81
N GLY A 355 -8.06 -3.48 3.55
CA GLY A 355 -8.86 -2.63 2.67
C GLY A 355 -10.34 -2.60 3.07
N ILE A 356 -10.67 -1.78 4.08
CA ILE A 356 -12.04 -1.54 4.58
C ILE A 356 -12.81 -0.63 3.61
N GLU A 357 -12.23 0.53 3.29
CA GLU A 357 -12.64 1.55 2.31
C GLU A 357 -14.00 2.23 2.53
N ALA A 358 -15.03 1.50 2.93
CA ALA A 358 -16.36 2.03 3.19
C ALA A 358 -17.11 1.21 4.25
N LEU A 359 -18.03 1.88 4.94
CA LEU A 359 -18.97 1.29 5.91
C LEU A 359 -20.42 1.45 5.44
N SER A 360 -20.62 1.59 4.14
CA SER A 360 -21.93 1.64 3.47
C SER A 360 -21.96 0.55 2.39
N GLY A 361 -23.05 -0.23 2.35
CA GLY A 361 -23.17 -1.37 1.44
C GLY A 361 -23.27 -0.95 -0.03
N SER A 362 -24.04 0.10 -0.32
CA SER A 362 -24.17 0.67 -1.66
C SER A 362 -22.87 1.30 -2.13
N LEU A 363 -22.13 1.97 -1.25
CA LEU A 363 -20.82 2.52 -1.59
C LEU A 363 -19.77 1.44 -1.87
N LEU A 364 -19.73 0.36 -1.07
CA LEU A 364 -18.86 -0.80 -1.33
C LEU A 364 -19.18 -1.46 -2.68
N THR A 365 -20.47 -1.53 -3.03
CA THR A 365 -20.94 -2.03 -4.33
C THR A 365 -20.47 -1.14 -5.48
N ARG A 366 -20.62 0.19 -5.33
CA ARG A 366 -20.16 1.18 -6.31
C ARG A 366 -18.65 1.15 -6.53
N MET A 367 -17.89 0.95 -5.46
CA MET A 367 -16.44 0.76 -5.50
C MET A 367 -16.03 -0.60 -6.06
N ASP A 368 -16.99 -1.50 -6.30
CA ASP A 368 -16.79 -2.92 -6.62
C ASP A 368 -15.73 -3.56 -5.70
N LYS A 369 -15.88 -3.34 -4.39
CA LYS A 369 -14.88 -3.76 -3.41
C LYS A 369 -14.91 -5.27 -3.15
N GLY A 370 -16.04 -5.93 -3.39
CA GLY A 370 -16.21 -7.37 -3.21
C GLY A 370 -16.21 -7.84 -1.76
N VAL A 371 -16.65 -6.98 -0.84
CA VAL A 371 -16.83 -7.29 0.58
C VAL A 371 -18.11 -6.62 1.08
N THR A 372 -18.67 -7.15 2.16
CA THR A 372 -19.83 -6.58 2.86
C THR A 372 -19.41 -5.74 4.06
N VAL A 373 -20.32 -4.88 4.55
CA VAL A 373 -20.10 -4.15 5.81
C VAL A 373 -19.89 -5.12 6.97
N MET A 374 -20.64 -6.24 7.01
CA MET A 374 -20.47 -7.31 8.00
C MET A 374 -19.06 -7.90 8.00
N GLU A 375 -18.49 -8.20 6.83
CA GLU A 375 -17.10 -8.68 6.72
C GLU A 375 -16.08 -7.64 7.17
N ASN A 376 -16.29 -6.36 6.87
CA ASN A 376 -15.43 -5.27 7.33
C ASN A 376 -15.46 -5.12 8.86
N VAL A 377 -16.65 -5.09 9.46
CA VAL A 377 -16.82 -5.02 10.93
C VAL A 377 -16.23 -6.26 11.60
N ALA A 378 -16.43 -7.44 11.02
CA ALA A 378 -15.85 -8.69 11.50
C ALA A 378 -14.31 -8.65 11.46
N ALA A 379 -13.70 -8.15 10.37
CA ALA A 379 -12.24 -8.01 10.28
C ALA A 379 -11.67 -7.12 11.39
N MET A 380 -12.33 -5.98 11.67
CA MET A 380 -11.95 -5.08 12.76
C MET A 380 -12.03 -5.76 14.13
N LYS A 381 -13.13 -6.49 14.40
CA LYS A 381 -13.30 -7.27 15.62
C LYS A 381 -12.24 -8.38 15.74
N PHE A 382 -12.02 -9.14 14.68
CA PHE A 382 -11.13 -10.29 14.68
C PHE A 382 -9.67 -9.89 14.84
N ALA A 383 -9.23 -8.81 14.21
CA ALA A 383 -7.89 -8.26 14.43
C ALA A 383 -7.67 -7.92 15.92
N GLN A 384 -8.63 -7.23 16.54
CA GLN A 384 -8.57 -6.90 17.96
C GLN A 384 -8.58 -8.15 18.85
N ALA A 385 -9.44 -9.13 18.55
CA ALA A 385 -9.52 -10.39 19.28
C ALA A 385 -8.26 -11.27 19.13
N ALA A 386 -7.59 -11.22 17.98
CA ALA A 386 -6.32 -11.88 17.75
C ALA A 386 -5.11 -11.10 18.32
N GLY A 387 -5.32 -9.89 18.86
CA GLY A 387 -4.23 -9.04 19.34
C GLY A 387 -3.31 -8.54 18.22
N MET A 388 -3.87 -8.32 17.03
CA MET A 388 -3.19 -7.75 15.86
C MET A 388 -3.50 -6.26 15.72
N GLU A 389 -2.51 -5.50 15.26
CA GLU A 389 -2.67 -4.09 14.94
C GLU A 389 -3.26 -3.93 13.55
N LEU A 390 -4.54 -3.53 13.48
CA LEU A 390 -5.19 -3.24 12.21
C LEU A 390 -5.10 -1.75 11.89
N ASP A 391 -4.54 -1.46 10.72
CA ASP A 391 -4.68 -0.19 10.03
C ASP A 391 -5.66 -0.37 8.84
N GLY A 392 -6.31 0.72 8.44
CA GLY A 392 -7.23 0.71 7.33
C GLY A 392 -7.72 2.11 7.00
N ASN A 393 -8.14 2.29 5.75
CA ASN A 393 -8.66 3.57 5.25
C ASN A 393 -10.18 3.52 5.10
N LEU A 394 -10.81 4.69 5.24
CA LEU A 394 -12.10 4.99 4.63
C LEU A 394 -11.88 5.98 3.50
N ILE A 395 -12.21 5.56 2.27
CA ILE A 395 -12.18 6.42 1.09
C ILE A 395 -13.40 7.31 1.15
N LEU A 396 -13.15 8.57 1.47
CA LEU A 396 -14.13 9.63 1.47
C LEU A 396 -14.18 10.28 0.10
N GLU A 397 -15.29 10.95 -0.19
CA GLU A 397 -15.43 11.80 -1.38
C GLU A 397 -15.37 11.02 -2.71
N PHE A 398 -15.70 9.73 -2.68
CA PHE A 398 -15.78 8.91 -3.88
C PHE A 398 -16.82 9.51 -4.86
N PRO A 399 -16.52 9.60 -6.17
CA PRO A 399 -17.39 10.30 -7.11
C PRO A 399 -18.81 9.72 -7.15
N GLY A 400 -19.80 10.61 -7.10
CA GLY A 400 -21.21 10.25 -7.12
C GLY A 400 -21.76 9.75 -5.78
N SER A 401 -20.98 9.72 -4.69
CA SER A 401 -21.49 9.27 -3.38
C SER A 401 -22.71 10.08 -2.91
N THR A 402 -23.62 9.44 -2.18
CA THR A 402 -24.93 9.99 -1.77
C THR A 402 -24.96 10.40 -0.30
N GLY A 403 -26.01 11.12 0.12
CA GLY A 403 -26.19 11.50 1.52
C GLY A 403 -26.56 10.30 2.40
N GLU A 404 -27.25 9.32 1.84
CA GLU A 404 -27.61 8.06 2.50
C GLU A 404 -26.36 7.25 2.85
N GLU A 405 -25.42 7.11 1.90
CA GLU A 405 -24.12 6.43 2.13
C GLU A 405 -23.31 7.11 3.25
N VAL A 406 -23.38 8.45 3.35
CA VAL A 406 -22.76 9.22 4.44
C VAL A 406 -23.45 8.94 5.77
N ASN A 407 -24.79 8.93 5.80
CA ASN A 407 -25.56 8.64 7.01
C ASN A 407 -25.36 7.20 7.50
N GLU A 408 -25.34 6.23 6.59
CA GLU A 408 -24.98 4.83 6.89
C GLU A 408 -23.59 4.74 7.51
N THR A 409 -22.61 5.42 6.91
CA THR A 409 -21.24 5.46 7.44
C THR A 409 -21.21 6.08 8.84
N LEU A 410 -21.92 7.18 9.07
CA LEU A 410 -22.00 7.83 10.38
C LEU A 410 -22.64 6.94 11.45
N ALA A 411 -23.66 6.16 11.09
CA ALA A 411 -24.29 5.19 11.99
C ALA A 411 -23.31 4.06 12.33
N MET A 412 -22.62 3.51 11.32
CA MET A 412 -21.63 2.45 11.53
C MET A 412 -20.45 2.90 12.40
N LEU A 413 -20.02 4.16 12.31
CA LEU A 413 -18.97 4.71 13.17
C LEU A 413 -19.32 4.68 14.68
N GLU A 414 -20.59 4.64 15.05
CA GLU A 414 -20.98 4.41 16.46
C GLU A 414 -20.80 2.95 16.89
N LEU A 415 -20.99 2.00 15.97
CA LEU A 415 -20.87 0.57 16.21
C LEU A 415 -19.41 0.10 16.19
N VAL A 416 -18.59 0.64 15.27
CA VAL A 416 -17.17 0.27 15.17
C VAL A 416 -16.25 1.07 16.10
N LEU A 417 -16.80 2.03 16.85
CA LEU A 417 -16.08 2.82 17.86
C LEU A 417 -15.15 1.96 18.76
N PRO A 418 -15.56 0.76 19.23
CA PRO A 418 -14.70 -0.06 20.09
C PRO A 418 -13.44 -0.62 19.44
N PHE A 419 -13.31 -0.52 18.11
CA PHE A 419 -12.16 -1.03 17.37
C PHE A 419 -11.15 0.08 17.06
N ARG A 420 -9.94 -0.30 16.62
CA ARG A 420 -8.88 0.64 16.26
C ARG A 420 -9.38 1.63 15.17
N PRO A 421 -9.15 2.94 15.34
CA PRO A 421 -9.64 3.96 14.41
C PRO A 421 -9.09 3.79 12.99
N LEU A 422 -9.96 3.98 11.99
CA LEU A 422 -9.58 4.03 10.58
C LEU A 422 -9.09 5.44 10.19
N LYS A 423 -8.25 5.51 9.15
CA LYS A 423 -7.75 6.77 8.60
C LYS A 423 -8.68 7.29 7.51
N ALA A 424 -8.86 8.62 7.46
CA ALA A 424 -9.61 9.26 6.40
C ALA A 424 -8.72 9.42 5.15
N ALA A 425 -9.06 8.74 4.06
CA ALA A 425 -8.41 8.92 2.76
C ALA A 425 -9.33 9.72 1.83
N GLY A 426 -8.83 10.79 1.21
CA GLY A 426 -9.57 11.46 0.15
C GLY A 426 -9.44 10.67 -1.15
N PHE A 427 -10.53 10.51 -1.90
CA PHE A 427 -10.48 9.90 -3.23
C PHE A 427 -9.55 10.69 -4.17
N PHE A 428 -8.65 9.98 -4.83
CA PHE A 428 -7.89 10.48 -5.97
C PHE A 428 -8.17 9.61 -7.20
N LEU A 429 -8.11 10.20 -8.38
CA LEU A 429 -8.34 9.49 -9.63
C LEU A 429 -7.03 8.88 -10.12
N GLY A 430 -6.82 7.59 -9.88
CA GLY A 430 -5.65 6.86 -10.40
C GLY A 430 -5.77 6.64 -11.91
N HIS A 431 -4.71 6.95 -12.67
CA HIS A 431 -4.60 6.59 -14.09
C HIS A 431 -4.92 5.10 -14.26
N GLY A 432 -5.66 4.76 -15.32
CA GLY A 432 -5.94 3.37 -15.68
C GLY A 432 -6.88 2.61 -14.73
N SER A 433 -7.30 3.19 -13.60
CA SER A 433 -8.36 2.61 -12.75
C SER A 433 -9.69 2.52 -13.49
N PRO A 434 -10.62 1.62 -13.12
CA PRO A 434 -11.92 1.54 -13.76
C PRO A 434 -12.69 2.87 -13.79
N VAL A 435 -12.65 3.67 -12.71
CA VAL A 435 -13.24 5.02 -12.67
C VAL A 435 -12.58 5.96 -13.68
N CYS A 436 -11.27 5.84 -13.90
CA CYS A 436 -10.56 6.64 -14.89
C CYS A 436 -10.86 6.20 -16.34
N ARG A 437 -11.09 4.90 -16.58
CA ARG A 437 -11.43 4.36 -17.91
C ARG A 437 -12.89 4.64 -18.28
N HIS A 438 -13.79 4.65 -17.29
CA HIS A 438 -15.23 4.87 -17.48
C HIS A 438 -15.74 6.03 -16.61
N PRO A 439 -15.22 7.26 -16.80
CA PRO A 439 -15.54 8.39 -15.93
C PRO A 439 -17.04 8.75 -15.90
N GLY A 440 -17.73 8.59 -17.03
CA GLY A 440 -19.16 8.90 -17.16
C GLY A 440 -20.04 8.14 -16.17
N ASP A 441 -19.73 6.86 -15.93
CA ASP A 441 -20.48 5.97 -15.03
C ASP A 441 -20.48 6.45 -13.58
N TYR A 442 -19.49 7.29 -13.23
CA TYR A 442 -19.31 7.86 -11.89
C TYR A 442 -19.64 9.36 -11.83
N GLY A 443 -20.29 9.91 -12.86
CA GLY A 443 -20.65 11.33 -12.94
C GLY A 443 -19.46 12.27 -13.16
N ILE A 444 -18.33 11.74 -13.63
CA ILE A 444 -17.16 12.53 -13.99
C ILE A 444 -17.32 13.03 -15.42
N ARG A 445 -17.23 14.36 -15.57
CA ARG A 445 -17.45 15.07 -16.85
C ARG A 445 -16.17 15.29 -17.66
N ALA A 446 -15.01 15.33 -17.00
CA ALA A 446 -13.72 15.46 -17.64
C ALA A 446 -12.60 15.04 -16.68
N THR A 447 -11.50 14.53 -17.24
CA THR A 447 -10.26 14.19 -16.52
C THR A 447 -9.12 15.11 -16.97
N PHE A 448 -8.22 15.46 -16.08
CA PHE A 448 -7.07 16.33 -16.37
C PHE A 448 -5.94 16.12 -15.35
N HIS A 449 -4.75 16.67 -15.59
CA HIS A 449 -3.63 16.56 -14.64
C HIS A 449 -3.98 17.10 -13.25
N HIS A 450 -3.49 16.42 -12.22
CA HIS A 450 -3.70 16.87 -10.85
C HIS A 450 -3.16 18.29 -10.63
N PRO A 451 -3.84 19.17 -9.84
CA PRO A 451 -3.37 20.53 -9.59
C PRO A 451 -1.97 20.61 -8.96
N ALA A 452 -1.54 19.59 -8.22
CA ALA A 452 -0.17 19.48 -7.74
C ALA A 452 0.83 19.42 -8.90
N ASN A 453 0.57 18.59 -9.93
CA ASN A 453 1.44 18.48 -11.11
C ASN A 453 1.58 19.81 -11.84
N ARG A 454 0.53 20.64 -11.89
CA ARG A 454 0.61 21.99 -12.48
C ARG A 454 1.56 22.94 -11.74
N ARG A 455 1.82 22.67 -10.45
CA ARG A 455 2.81 23.41 -9.65
C ARG A 455 4.21 22.85 -9.84
N LEU A 456 4.32 21.54 -10.06
CA LEU A 456 5.59 20.82 -10.14
C LEU A 456 6.26 20.90 -11.51
N PHE A 457 5.49 20.97 -12.60
CA PHE A 457 6.01 20.91 -13.97
C PHE A 457 5.72 22.21 -14.73
N PRO A 458 6.65 22.67 -15.60
CA PRO A 458 6.35 23.65 -16.63
C PRO A 458 5.20 23.19 -17.54
N ALA A 459 4.37 24.12 -18.02
CA ALA A 459 3.17 23.78 -18.81
C ALA A 459 3.49 22.97 -20.07
N ALA A 460 4.51 23.39 -20.83
CA ALA A 460 4.94 22.73 -22.07
C ALA A 460 5.42 21.28 -21.86
N ILE A 461 5.89 20.95 -20.66
CA ILE A 461 6.26 19.58 -20.26
C ILE A 461 5.00 18.81 -19.87
N LEU A 462 4.19 19.39 -18.97
CA LEU A 462 3.02 18.71 -18.41
C LEU A 462 1.98 18.33 -19.47
N GLU A 463 1.80 19.16 -20.51
CA GLU A 463 0.86 18.89 -21.61
C GLU A 463 1.20 17.63 -22.43
N ARG A 464 2.45 17.18 -22.36
CA ARG A 464 2.98 16.01 -23.09
C ARG A 464 3.18 14.79 -22.20
N LEU A 465 2.95 14.91 -20.89
CA LEU A 465 3.11 13.84 -19.92
C LEU A 465 1.78 13.18 -19.58
N ASP A 466 1.79 11.88 -19.31
CA ASP A 466 0.75 11.24 -18.53
C ASP A 466 1.32 10.77 -17.18
N LEU A 467 0.52 10.86 -16.11
CA LEU A 467 0.97 10.64 -14.73
C LEU A 467 -0.04 9.79 -13.94
N LEU A 468 0.46 9.03 -12.96
CA LEU A 468 -0.33 8.09 -12.15
C LEU A 468 -1.53 8.71 -11.43
N ILE A 469 -1.42 9.96 -10.98
CA ILE A 469 -2.51 10.67 -10.31
C ILE A 469 -3.08 11.75 -11.21
N LYS A 470 -4.37 11.59 -11.54
CA LYS A 470 -5.20 12.53 -12.28
C LYS A 470 -6.16 13.26 -11.34
N SER A 471 -6.77 14.29 -11.87
CA SER A 471 -7.89 15.02 -11.27
C SER A 471 -9.07 15.01 -12.24
N TYR A 472 -10.23 15.42 -11.75
CA TYR A 472 -11.45 15.40 -12.52
C TYR A 472 -12.37 16.58 -12.25
N ARG A 473 -13.25 16.85 -13.22
CA ARG A 473 -14.38 17.76 -13.14
C ARG A 473 -15.64 16.93 -12.91
N GLY A 474 -16.41 17.26 -11.89
CA GLY A 474 -17.56 16.48 -11.47
C GLY A 474 -18.21 17.13 -10.27
N ASP A 475 -18.34 16.37 -9.18
CA ASP A 475 -19.01 16.73 -7.93
C ASP A 475 -18.05 16.95 -6.75
N ARG A 476 -16.74 17.05 -6.97
CA ARG A 476 -15.69 17.18 -5.93
C ARG A 476 -16.01 18.18 -4.81
N GLY A 477 -16.44 19.39 -5.18
CA GLY A 477 -16.77 20.42 -4.19
C GLY A 477 -17.99 20.07 -3.33
N ARG A 478 -18.98 19.39 -3.93
CA ARG A 478 -20.14 18.83 -3.21
C ARG A 478 -19.69 17.70 -2.30
N GLN A 479 -18.90 16.75 -2.81
CA GLN A 479 -18.39 15.62 -2.04
C GLN A 479 -17.56 16.07 -0.84
N ALA A 480 -16.64 17.03 -1.03
CA ALA A 480 -15.83 17.58 0.05
C ALA A 480 -16.67 18.16 1.19
N ARG A 481 -17.81 18.81 0.89
CA ARG A 481 -18.77 19.32 1.90
C ARG A 481 -19.58 18.19 2.53
N LEU A 482 -20.09 17.27 1.71
CA LEU A 482 -20.94 16.16 2.12
C LEU A 482 -20.25 15.24 3.14
N TRP A 483 -18.95 14.99 2.98
CA TRP A 483 -18.18 14.08 3.84
C TRP A 483 -17.52 14.74 5.06
N GLN A 484 -17.66 16.06 5.26
CA GLN A 484 -17.12 16.74 6.47
C GLN A 484 -17.60 16.15 7.80
N PRO A 485 -18.88 15.77 7.98
CA PRO A 485 -19.33 15.15 9.22
C PRO A 485 -18.59 13.85 9.55
N VAL A 486 -18.30 13.02 8.53
CA VAL A 486 -17.54 11.77 8.70
C VAL A 486 -16.10 12.07 9.10
N ARG A 487 -15.44 13.04 8.46
CA ARG A 487 -14.09 13.48 8.85
C ARG A 487 -14.03 13.92 10.32
N LYS A 488 -15.00 14.72 10.77
CA LYS A 488 -15.10 15.15 12.17
C LYS A 488 -15.27 13.97 13.12
N LYS A 489 -16.11 12.99 12.74
CA LYS A 489 -16.37 11.80 13.56
C LYS A 489 -15.18 10.85 13.65
N LEU A 490 -14.43 10.66 12.55
CA LEU A 490 -13.17 9.92 12.55
C LEU A 490 -12.13 10.56 13.48
N LYS A 491 -12.02 11.90 13.49
CA LYS A 491 -11.15 12.60 14.44
C LYS A 491 -11.58 12.36 15.89
N ALA A 492 -12.88 12.47 16.18
CA ALA A 492 -13.41 12.20 17.52
C ALA A 492 -13.17 10.75 17.96
N TRP A 493 -13.29 9.78 17.04
CA TRP A 493 -12.98 8.37 17.30
C TRP A 493 -11.50 8.17 17.63
N ALA A 494 -10.59 8.78 16.87
CA ALA A 494 -9.15 8.74 17.17
C ALA A 494 -8.82 9.40 18.52
N ASP A 495 -9.45 10.54 18.83
CA ASP A 495 -9.24 11.24 20.10
C ASP A 495 -9.78 10.45 21.30
N PHE A 496 -10.89 9.71 21.14
CA PHE A 496 -11.40 8.80 22.15
C PHE A 496 -10.34 7.75 22.50
N HIS A 497 -9.83 7.00 21.52
CA HIS A 497 -8.84 5.94 21.74
C HIS A 497 -7.56 6.47 22.39
N ARG A 498 -7.08 7.64 21.97
CA ARG A 498 -5.87 8.28 22.54
C ARG A 498 -6.02 8.67 24.01
N ARG A 499 -7.24 8.98 24.45
CA ARG A 499 -7.54 9.47 25.82
C ARG A 499 -8.08 8.40 26.75
N ARG A 500 -8.13 7.13 26.31
CA ARG A 500 -8.62 6.03 27.15
C ARG A 500 -7.73 5.85 28.37
N LYS A 501 -8.37 5.63 29.53
CA LYS A 501 -7.67 5.43 30.81
C LYS A 501 -6.93 4.09 30.87
N ASP A 502 -7.51 3.06 30.25
CA ASP A 502 -6.94 1.71 30.23
C ASP A 502 -6.88 1.20 28.79
N PRO A 503 -5.76 1.43 28.08
CA PRO A 503 -5.58 0.93 26.73
C PRO A 503 -5.35 -0.59 26.67
N SER A 504 -5.10 -1.25 27.81
CA SER A 504 -4.82 -2.71 27.85
C SER A 504 -6.08 -3.54 27.63
N LEU A 505 -7.24 -3.02 28.01
CA LEU A 505 -8.53 -3.65 27.77
C LEU A 505 -9.17 -3.10 26.49
N PRO A 506 -9.87 -3.93 25.69
CA PRO A 506 -10.72 -3.43 24.62
C PRO A 506 -11.85 -2.53 25.15
N PRO A 507 -12.23 -1.44 24.45
CA PRO A 507 -13.32 -0.56 24.86
C PRO A 507 -14.66 -1.29 25.03
N LEU A 508 -14.90 -2.32 24.21
CA LEU A 508 -16.02 -3.23 24.34
C LEU A 508 -15.48 -4.65 24.49
N SER A 509 -15.62 -5.22 25.69
CA SER A 509 -15.11 -6.54 26.02
C SER A 509 -16.05 -7.34 26.89
N TYR A 510 -15.90 -8.66 26.92
CA TYR A 510 -16.72 -9.52 27.76
C TYR A 510 -15.90 -10.55 28.55
N ARG A 511 -16.42 -10.93 29.72
CA ARG A 511 -15.98 -12.09 30.51
C ARG A 511 -17.12 -13.09 30.60
N ASP A 512 -16.80 -14.35 30.40
CA ASP A 512 -17.75 -15.45 30.45
C ASP A 512 -17.58 -16.25 31.75
N GLY A 513 -18.61 -16.20 32.60
CA GLY A 513 -18.68 -16.96 33.86
C GLY A 513 -19.28 -18.36 33.71
N GLY A 514 -19.65 -18.77 32.49
CA GLY A 514 -20.30 -20.06 32.21
C GLY A 514 -21.83 -19.98 32.29
N ASP A 515 -22.40 -19.46 33.39
CA ASP A 515 -23.84 -19.26 33.58
C ASP A 515 -24.31 -17.82 33.25
N PHE A 516 -23.38 -16.86 33.31
CA PHE A 516 -23.60 -15.46 32.95
C PHE A 516 -22.45 -14.87 32.11
N LEU A 517 -22.74 -13.80 31.39
CA LEU A 517 -21.79 -12.97 30.66
C LEU A 517 -21.77 -11.58 31.29
N ILE A 518 -20.58 -11.02 31.53
CA ILE A 518 -20.41 -9.60 31.88
C ILE A 518 -19.79 -8.92 30.68
N ILE A 519 -20.52 -7.98 30.06
CA ILE A 519 -20.01 -7.16 28.96
C ILE A 519 -19.69 -5.77 29.53
N ARG A 520 -18.43 -5.35 29.38
CA ARG A 520 -17.94 -4.03 29.73
C ARG A 520 -17.91 -3.15 28.48
N GLN A 521 -18.47 -1.96 28.57
CA GLN A 521 -18.56 -1.02 27.44
C GLN A 521 -18.09 0.38 27.88
N GLU A 522 -17.14 0.92 27.13
CA GLU A 522 -16.73 2.32 27.23
C GLU A 522 -17.41 3.14 26.13
N ILE A 523 -17.99 4.27 26.53
CA ILE A 523 -18.57 5.28 25.63
C ILE A 523 -17.90 6.63 25.95
N PRO A 524 -17.56 7.46 24.94
CA PRO A 524 -16.87 8.72 25.17
C PRO A 524 -17.71 9.65 26.06
N GLY A 525 -17.13 10.10 27.18
CA GLY A 525 -17.79 11.03 28.10
C GLY A 525 -18.78 10.40 29.10
N GLU A 526 -18.98 9.09 29.06
CA GLU A 526 -19.87 8.38 29.97
C GLU A 526 -19.09 7.53 31.00
N THR A 527 -19.78 7.12 32.07
CA THR A 527 -19.25 6.10 32.96
C THR A 527 -19.24 4.74 32.25
N THR A 528 -18.26 3.89 32.59
CA THR A 528 -18.19 2.55 32.01
C THR A 528 -19.45 1.76 32.34
N LEU A 529 -20.11 1.26 31.30
CA LEU A 529 -21.33 0.46 31.42
C LEU A 529 -20.99 -1.01 31.59
N HIS A 530 -21.82 -1.71 32.38
CA HIS A 530 -21.73 -3.14 32.59
C HIS A 530 -23.07 -3.79 32.29
N HIS A 531 -23.10 -4.64 31.27
CA HIS A 531 -24.27 -5.43 30.89
C HIS A 531 -24.11 -6.85 31.37
N ARG A 532 -25.20 -7.47 31.82
CA ARG A 532 -25.21 -8.85 32.27
C ARG A 532 -26.21 -9.67 31.47
N LEU A 533 -25.73 -10.69 30.77
CA LEU A 533 -26.58 -11.66 30.06
C LEU A 533 -26.56 -12.99 30.81
N ARG A 534 -27.69 -13.71 30.84
CA ARG A 534 -27.84 -14.98 31.56
C ARG A 534 -28.69 -15.96 30.74
N GLY A 535 -28.48 -17.26 30.95
CA GLY A 535 -29.32 -18.28 30.31
C GLY A 535 -29.34 -18.17 28.79
N LEU A 536 -30.54 -18.00 28.22
CA LEU A 536 -30.74 -17.96 26.77
C LEU A 536 -30.11 -16.72 26.11
N SER A 537 -30.19 -15.54 26.72
CA SER A 537 -29.62 -14.32 26.13
C SER A 537 -28.09 -14.39 26.00
N ARG A 538 -27.42 -15.01 26.98
CA ARG A 538 -25.98 -15.33 26.90
C ARG A 538 -25.68 -16.27 25.72
N LYS A 539 -26.44 -17.37 25.61
CA LYS A 539 -26.20 -18.38 24.55
C LYS A 539 -26.38 -17.77 23.15
N ILE A 540 -27.42 -16.96 22.95
CA ILE A 540 -27.64 -16.28 21.67
C ILE A 540 -26.49 -15.30 21.38
N TYR A 541 -26.08 -14.49 22.35
CA TYR A 541 -24.97 -13.54 22.16
C TYR A 541 -23.65 -14.24 21.77
N LEU A 542 -23.30 -15.33 22.46
CA LEU A 542 -22.10 -16.12 22.14
C LEU A 542 -22.19 -16.81 20.78
N ALA A 543 -23.39 -17.21 20.33
CA ALA A 543 -23.59 -17.75 18.99
C ALA A 543 -23.36 -16.72 17.87
N CYS A 544 -23.32 -15.43 18.21
CA CYS A 544 -22.99 -14.33 17.30
C CYS A 544 -21.52 -13.90 17.38
N GLU A 545 -20.62 -14.69 17.97
CA GLU A 545 -19.20 -14.32 18.08
C GLU A 545 -18.52 -14.16 16.70
N GLU A 546 -18.98 -14.90 15.70
CA GLU A 546 -18.66 -14.69 14.29
C GLU A 546 -19.93 -14.31 13.52
N PRO A 547 -19.82 -13.71 12.31
CA PRO A 547 -20.99 -13.42 11.48
C PRO A 547 -21.85 -14.66 11.27
N VAL A 548 -23.09 -14.61 11.76
CA VAL A 548 -24.00 -15.75 11.73
C VAL A 548 -25.32 -15.37 11.05
N PRO A 549 -25.83 -16.19 10.12
CA PRO A 549 -27.15 -15.94 9.54
C PRO A 549 -28.23 -16.03 10.62
N LYS A 550 -29.18 -15.09 10.63
CA LYS A 550 -30.32 -15.11 11.56
C LYS A 550 -31.14 -16.41 11.46
N LYS A 551 -31.28 -16.96 10.26
CA LYS A 551 -31.92 -18.27 10.02
C LYS A 551 -31.20 -19.42 10.75
N LYS A 552 -29.86 -19.38 10.83
CA LYS A 552 -29.07 -20.37 11.56
C LYS A 552 -29.31 -20.24 13.07
N LEU A 553 -29.44 -19.01 13.59
CA LEU A 553 -29.81 -18.81 14.99
C LEU A 553 -31.19 -19.35 15.32
N LEU A 554 -32.20 -19.16 14.46
CA LEU A 554 -33.53 -19.74 14.65
C LEU A 554 -33.51 -21.26 14.68
N HIS A 555 -32.64 -21.88 13.87
CA HIS A 555 -32.45 -23.33 13.88
C HIS A 555 -31.79 -23.81 15.18
N ILE A 556 -30.73 -23.14 15.64
CA ILE A 556 -30.02 -23.46 16.89
C ILE A 556 -30.94 -23.26 18.11
N PHE A 557 -31.72 -22.18 18.11
CA PHE A 557 -32.60 -21.78 19.19
C PHE A 557 -34.07 -22.00 18.82
N ASN A 558 -34.41 -23.22 18.40
CA ASN A 558 -35.72 -23.59 17.85
C ASN A 558 -36.94 -23.37 18.79
N ARG A 559 -36.71 -23.12 20.08
CA ARG A 559 -37.77 -22.76 21.05
C ARG A 559 -38.05 -21.26 21.12
N VAL A 560 -37.26 -20.44 20.43
CA VAL A 560 -37.39 -18.97 20.41
C VAL A 560 -38.17 -18.58 19.17
N LYS A 561 -39.24 -17.81 19.34
CA LYS A 561 -40.00 -17.29 18.20
C LYS A 561 -39.15 -16.26 17.44
N GLU A 562 -39.33 -16.18 16.12
CA GLU A 562 -38.56 -15.27 15.27
C GLU A 562 -38.64 -13.81 15.71
N GLU A 563 -39.85 -13.33 16.02
CA GLU A 563 -40.08 -11.97 16.54
C GLU A 563 -39.29 -11.69 17.83
N GLN A 564 -39.21 -12.68 18.73
CA GLN A 564 -38.47 -12.55 19.99
C GLN A 564 -36.96 -12.48 19.75
N LEU A 565 -36.44 -13.27 18.81
CA LEU A 565 -35.04 -13.22 18.42
C LEU A 565 -34.71 -11.86 17.79
N ILE A 566 -35.52 -11.40 16.84
CA ILE A 566 -35.31 -10.11 16.15
C ILE A 566 -35.36 -8.95 17.14
N ALA A 567 -36.34 -8.93 18.05
CA ALA A 567 -36.44 -7.89 19.07
C ALA A 567 -35.22 -7.89 20.01
N PHE A 568 -34.72 -9.07 20.40
CA PHE A 568 -33.52 -9.20 21.22
C PHE A 568 -32.26 -8.70 20.50
N LEU A 569 -32.08 -9.06 19.22
CA LEU A 569 -30.96 -8.58 18.42
C LEU A 569 -31.01 -7.05 18.25
N ALA A 570 -32.20 -6.48 18.02
CA ALA A 570 -32.40 -5.04 17.91
C ALA A 570 -32.08 -4.29 19.23
N ASP A 571 -32.46 -4.85 20.38
CA ASP A 571 -32.10 -4.30 21.70
C ASP A 571 -30.58 -4.28 21.92
N LEU A 572 -29.88 -5.36 21.54
CA LEU A 572 -28.41 -5.41 21.60
C LEU A 572 -27.75 -4.41 20.66
N GLU A 573 -28.31 -4.21 19.47
CA GLU A 573 -27.82 -3.24 18.49
C GLU A 573 -28.04 -1.79 18.94
N GLN A 574 -29.20 -1.48 19.52
CA GLN A 574 -29.48 -0.18 20.14
C GLN A 574 -28.47 0.14 21.26
N LYS A 575 -28.08 -0.89 22.03
CA LYS A 575 -27.02 -0.80 23.07
C LYS A 575 -25.60 -0.84 22.50
N ARG A 576 -25.43 -0.94 21.18
CA ARG A 576 -24.14 -1.02 20.48
C ARG A 576 -23.28 -2.22 20.93
N LEU A 577 -23.94 -3.31 21.29
CA LEU A 577 -23.30 -4.58 21.70
C LEU A 577 -23.23 -5.60 20.56
N LEU A 578 -24.01 -5.37 19.50
CA LEU A 578 -24.17 -6.23 18.34
C LEU A 578 -24.38 -5.36 17.09
N TYR A 579 -23.89 -5.84 15.95
CA TYR A 579 -24.25 -5.33 14.63
C TYR A 579 -25.15 -6.33 13.93
N SER A 580 -26.22 -5.87 13.30
CA SER A 580 -27.14 -6.70 12.54
C SER A 580 -27.45 -6.07 11.18
N ASP A 581 -27.25 -6.82 10.09
CA ASP A 581 -27.80 -6.45 8.78
C ASP A 581 -29.13 -7.18 8.54
N ALA A 582 -29.64 -7.17 7.30
CA ALA A 582 -30.90 -7.86 6.97
C ALA A 582 -30.86 -9.38 7.25
N SER A 583 -29.69 -10.01 7.12
CA SER A 583 -29.50 -11.45 7.03
C SER A 583 -28.60 -12.06 8.10
N HIS A 584 -27.63 -11.29 8.60
CA HIS A 584 -26.61 -11.74 9.55
C HIS A 584 -26.55 -10.84 10.78
N CYS A 585 -25.94 -11.36 11.84
CA CYS A 585 -25.59 -10.58 13.03
C CYS A 585 -24.21 -10.98 13.58
N LEU A 586 -23.60 -10.05 14.32
CA LEU A 586 -22.28 -10.17 14.90
C LEU A 586 -22.24 -9.44 16.24
N ALA A 587 -22.00 -10.16 17.34
CA ALA A 587 -21.66 -9.58 18.63
C ALA A 587 -20.35 -8.79 18.51
N LEU A 588 -20.29 -7.57 19.05
CA LEU A 588 -19.15 -6.68 18.86
C LEU A 588 -18.09 -6.80 19.97
N ALA A 589 -18.45 -7.32 21.14
CA ALA A 589 -17.51 -7.44 22.25
C ALA A 589 -16.42 -8.48 21.98
N VAL A 590 -15.20 -8.14 22.37
CA VAL A 590 -14.03 -9.04 22.33
C VAL A 590 -13.86 -9.73 23.68
N ARG A 591 -13.57 -11.03 23.69
CA ARG A 591 -13.33 -11.76 24.93
C ARG A 591 -12.10 -11.19 25.64
N GLN A 592 -12.19 -10.97 26.96
CA GLN A 592 -11.01 -10.63 27.74
C GLN A 592 -10.09 -11.86 27.83
N PRO A 593 -8.77 -11.69 27.60
CA PRO A 593 -7.80 -12.77 27.71
C PRO A 593 -7.73 -13.37 29.12
#